data_AF-A0A160P1U6-F1
#
_entry.id   AF-A0A160P1U6-F1
#
_cell.length_a   1.000
_cell.length_b   1.000
_cell.length_c   1.000
_cell.angle_alpha   90.00
_cell.angle_beta   90.00
_cell.angle_gamma   90.00
#
_symmetry.space_group_name_H-M   'P 1'
#
loop_
_entity.id
_entity.type
_entity.pdbx_description
1 polymer ?
#
loop_
_entity_poly.entity_id
_entity_poly.type
_entity_poly.pdbx_seq_one_letter_code
_entity_poly.pdbx_strand_id
1 'polypeptide(L)'
;MSEGSESTGDTHRATALDLPETKAALAAYQARARQSAGGGALSVIAGAVLFATLGDDGLGGDVATGCVMVGVLAIVLGLFSLAAARRMRHALDAGPWIAYPALIVPRGTFAAKIVLGDPATGSAFPLVIRTIQQRYDLAQPDASGVMWWCGDPLRGGVLSQPGGGSLVWTAPVRGARARRLTVGWATEGGLLGRPVPVQPQAGSLPPGVSLRKAAPPTASRRRRTGVWRWVVLLSAAVLGTGIWFEQAARNDPAVDVTIRSVRPDHSCTVTWQDPFDGVTRTGPFRCADDADPDAYRWDSAFVVSYGPWKGEIYPVVERGDYISDAEDSVVMMELGGMLALLVGLVGGTVSFVRRRRLRRLGPVPLGPVPLAAPAGHTPAPAPEVTYALLASRVWTGKRPRRPRRPEPDFRQGVPWWRVPTLRRASGLSAFLIGLVAAPFMVAAAWFEEGFQIRLGCAFVLIGTVVNGIRFVRSGRPAVRLFARAAAAPVPVPKRYVLLGHQGSSAPFLAVFPAHGGPDDRPEGLLRLLPYNLPDAPTGSLELRGWLDLAVDGSPVVMTRADGRALWPMDLYLEAGTPGFNALLERLAPPSAPSAPSAPPDSPTPPDSPVPPVTPLR
;
A
#
# COMPACT_ATOMS: atom_id res chain seq x y z
N MET A 1 67.87 4.59 -16.20
CA MET A 1 66.82 3.58 -16.39
C MET A 1 66.42 3.06 -15.01
N SER A 2 65.36 3.62 -14.44
CA SER A 2 64.59 3.02 -13.34
C SER A 2 63.13 3.20 -13.71
N GLU A 3 62.48 2.11 -14.11
CA GLU A 3 61.04 2.04 -14.32
C GLU A 3 60.35 2.10 -12.95
N GLY A 4 59.67 3.20 -12.66
CA GLY A 4 58.78 3.30 -11.52
C GLY A 4 57.48 2.56 -11.82
N SER A 5 57.23 1.45 -11.14
CA SER A 5 55.93 0.80 -11.17
C SER A 5 54.91 1.69 -10.46
N GLU A 6 54.15 2.44 -11.25
CA GLU A 6 52.97 3.16 -10.82
C GLU A 6 51.92 2.10 -10.45
N SER A 7 52.00 1.62 -9.21
CA SER A 7 50.95 0.83 -8.58
C SER A 7 49.67 1.66 -8.61
N THR A 8 48.81 1.41 -9.60
CA THR A 8 47.41 1.80 -9.58
C THR A 8 46.78 1.07 -8.40
N GLY A 9 46.96 1.64 -7.20
CA GLY A 9 46.37 1.19 -5.96
C GLY A 9 44.87 1.34 -6.11
N ASP A 10 44.22 0.24 -6.47
CA ASP A 10 42.78 0.10 -6.54
C ASP A 10 42.26 0.39 -5.13
N THR A 11 41.89 1.65 -4.91
CA THR A 11 41.55 2.15 -3.58
C THR A 11 40.19 1.56 -3.26
N HIS A 12 40.18 0.38 -2.66
CA HIS A 12 38.98 -0.35 -2.28
C HIS A 12 38.10 0.59 -1.44
N ARG A 13 37.04 1.08 -2.07
CA ARG A 13 36.12 2.03 -1.46
C ARG A 13 35.27 1.26 -0.46
N ALA A 14 35.50 1.48 0.83
CA ALA A 14 34.71 0.83 1.88
C ALA A 14 33.21 1.06 1.62
N THR A 15 32.47 -0.03 1.45
CA THR A 15 31.04 -0.05 1.17
C THR A 15 30.26 -0.24 2.46
N ALA A 16 28.98 0.15 2.48
CA ALA A 16 28.10 -0.13 3.61
C ALA A 16 27.96 -1.64 3.89
N LEU A 17 28.11 -2.47 2.85
CA LEU A 17 28.03 -3.92 2.93
C LEU A 17 29.24 -4.58 3.61
N ASP A 18 30.38 -3.89 3.68
CA ASP A 18 31.60 -4.40 4.32
C ASP A 18 31.50 -4.44 5.85
N LEU A 19 30.56 -3.70 6.43
CA LEU A 19 30.27 -3.74 7.86
C LEU A 19 29.65 -5.12 8.23
N PRO A 20 30.25 -5.90 9.15
CA PRO A 20 29.82 -7.27 9.44
C PRO A 20 28.36 -7.35 9.90
N GLU A 21 27.88 -6.39 10.68
CA GLU A 21 26.50 -6.31 11.15
C GLU A 21 25.52 -6.10 9.99
N THR A 22 25.89 -5.27 9.00
CA THR A 22 25.07 -5.02 7.80
C THR A 22 25.00 -6.28 6.94
N LYS A 23 26.14 -6.95 6.76
CA LYS A 23 26.22 -8.23 6.02
C LYS A 23 25.37 -9.30 6.69
N ALA A 24 25.46 -9.45 8.01
CA ALA A 24 24.68 -10.41 8.79
C ALA A 24 23.18 -10.11 8.72
N ALA A 25 22.78 -8.83 8.88
CA ALA A 25 21.38 -8.42 8.79
C ALA A 25 20.77 -8.69 7.40
N LEU A 26 21.53 -8.41 6.34
CA LEU A 26 21.10 -8.69 4.97
C LEU A 26 21.01 -10.21 4.71
N ALA A 27 21.97 -11.00 5.20
CA ALA A 27 21.95 -12.45 5.09
C ALA A 27 20.75 -13.06 5.82
N ALA A 28 20.45 -12.60 7.04
CA ALA A 28 19.27 -13.03 7.80
C ALA A 28 17.96 -12.63 7.12
N TYR A 29 17.91 -11.48 6.45
CA TYR A 29 16.75 -11.08 5.64
C TYR A 29 16.58 -11.99 4.41
N GLN A 30 17.67 -12.31 3.71
CA GLN A 30 17.66 -13.23 2.56
C GLN A 30 17.27 -14.65 2.98
N ALA A 31 17.79 -15.16 4.10
CA ALA A 31 17.48 -16.48 4.63
C ALA A 31 15.98 -16.62 4.92
N ARG A 32 15.37 -15.66 5.64
CA ARG A 32 13.92 -15.65 5.91
C ARG A 32 13.09 -15.58 4.62
N ALA A 33 13.53 -14.78 3.64
CA ALA A 33 12.84 -14.69 2.36
C ALA A 33 12.91 -16.01 1.56
N ARG A 34 14.06 -16.71 1.59
CA ARG A 34 14.21 -18.06 1.00
C ARG A 34 13.39 -19.10 1.75
N GLN A 35 13.38 -19.07 3.08
CA GLN A 35 12.57 -19.98 3.91
C GLN A 35 11.08 -19.81 3.61
N SER A 36 10.58 -18.58 3.50
CA SER A 36 9.18 -18.33 3.11
C SER A 36 8.87 -18.86 1.70
N ALA A 37 9.78 -18.67 0.75
CA ALA A 37 9.58 -19.16 -0.61
C ALA A 37 9.65 -20.70 -0.69
N GLY A 38 10.64 -21.30 -0.01
CA GLY A 38 10.84 -22.75 0.04
C GLY A 38 9.72 -23.46 0.81
N GLY A 39 9.31 -22.93 1.96
CA GLY A 39 8.15 -23.44 2.71
C GLY A 39 6.86 -23.33 1.92
N GLY A 40 6.69 -22.24 1.15
CA GLY A 40 5.58 -22.10 0.22
C GLY A 40 5.61 -23.16 -0.89
N ALA A 41 6.77 -23.42 -1.49
CA ALA A 41 6.94 -24.47 -2.49
C ALA A 41 6.64 -25.87 -1.93
N LEU A 42 7.14 -26.18 -0.73
CA LEU A 42 6.83 -27.43 -0.03
C LEU A 42 5.34 -27.56 0.26
N SER A 43 4.65 -26.48 0.65
CA SER A 43 3.20 -26.47 0.86
C SER A 43 2.42 -26.73 -0.43
N VAL A 44 2.87 -26.18 -1.58
CA VAL A 44 2.26 -26.47 -2.88
C VAL A 44 2.46 -27.94 -3.26
N ILE A 45 3.68 -28.48 -3.09
CA ILE A 45 3.98 -29.90 -3.37
C ILE A 45 3.13 -30.80 -2.47
N ALA A 46 3.05 -30.50 -1.18
CA ALA A 46 2.23 -31.25 -0.23
C ALA A 46 0.76 -31.21 -0.62
N GLY A 47 0.23 -30.04 -1.01
CA GLY A 47 -1.14 -29.90 -1.50
C GLY A 47 -1.39 -30.73 -2.76
N ALA A 48 -0.46 -30.72 -3.72
CA ALA A 48 -0.56 -31.53 -4.94
C ALA A 48 -0.50 -33.03 -4.67
N VAL A 49 0.38 -33.48 -3.77
CA VAL A 49 0.44 -34.88 -3.34
C VAL A 49 -0.85 -35.27 -2.63
N LEU A 50 -1.35 -34.43 -1.71
CA LEU A 50 -2.58 -34.69 -0.97
C LEU A 50 -3.77 -34.83 -1.94
N PHE A 51 -3.87 -33.92 -2.92
CA PHE A 51 -4.85 -33.99 -4.00
C PHE A 51 -4.77 -35.31 -4.77
N ALA A 52 -3.57 -35.69 -5.22
CA ALA A 52 -3.36 -36.94 -5.97
C ALA A 52 -3.66 -38.21 -5.14
N THR A 53 -3.46 -38.18 -3.82
CA THR A 53 -3.67 -39.35 -2.95
C THR A 53 -5.09 -39.51 -2.42
N LEU A 54 -5.80 -38.40 -2.19
CA LEU A 54 -7.10 -38.41 -1.53
C LEU A 54 -8.27 -38.18 -2.50
N GLY A 55 -7.97 -37.82 -3.76
CA GLY A 55 -8.99 -37.46 -4.74
C GLY A 55 -9.64 -36.11 -4.45
N ASP A 56 -10.57 -35.71 -5.32
CA ASP A 56 -11.29 -34.43 -5.22
C ASP A 56 -12.48 -34.50 -4.22
N ASP A 57 -12.81 -35.69 -3.73
CA ASP A 57 -14.00 -35.92 -2.91
C ASP A 57 -13.79 -35.53 -1.43
N GLY A 58 -14.38 -34.39 -1.05
CA GLY A 58 -14.60 -34.02 0.35
C GLY A 58 -13.44 -33.27 1.02
N LEU A 59 -13.14 -33.65 2.27
CA LEU A 59 -12.19 -32.92 3.13
C LEU A 59 -10.75 -32.92 2.56
N GLY A 60 -10.39 -33.93 1.77
CA GLY A 60 -9.07 -34.05 1.14
C GLY A 60 -8.79 -32.94 0.13
N GLY A 61 -9.71 -32.73 -0.82
CA GLY A 61 -9.61 -31.68 -1.85
C GLY A 61 -9.57 -30.27 -1.27
N ASP A 62 -10.37 -29.99 -0.23
CA ASP A 62 -10.39 -28.69 0.46
C ASP A 62 -9.05 -28.38 1.16
N VAL A 63 -8.48 -29.37 1.85
CA VAL A 63 -7.18 -29.22 2.52
C VAL A 63 -6.06 -29.09 1.50
N ALA A 64 -6.08 -29.89 0.43
CA ALA A 64 -5.13 -29.80 -0.67
C ALA A 64 -5.14 -28.40 -1.31
N THR A 65 -6.33 -27.90 -1.64
CA THR A 65 -6.53 -26.56 -2.20
C THR A 65 -6.04 -25.47 -1.25
N GLY A 66 -6.34 -25.58 0.04
CA GLY A 66 -5.83 -24.68 1.08
C GLY A 66 -4.30 -24.65 1.14
N CYS A 67 -3.66 -25.82 1.11
CA CYS A 67 -2.20 -25.97 1.09
C CYS A 67 -1.57 -25.33 -0.16
N VAL A 68 -2.18 -25.50 -1.34
CA VAL A 68 -1.72 -24.86 -2.59
C VAL A 68 -1.85 -23.35 -2.49
N MET A 69 -2.98 -22.82 -2.04
CA MET A 69 -3.22 -21.37 -1.97
C MET A 69 -2.30 -20.66 -0.99
N VAL A 70 -2.14 -21.22 0.22
CA VAL A 70 -1.19 -20.71 1.22
C VAL A 70 0.25 -20.81 0.69
N GLY A 71 0.58 -21.91 0.02
CA GLY A 71 1.88 -22.14 -0.60
C GLY A 71 2.21 -21.10 -1.66
N VAL A 72 1.31 -20.86 -2.61
CA VAL A 72 1.46 -19.83 -3.66
C VAL A 72 1.63 -18.44 -3.05
N LEU A 73 0.81 -18.07 -2.07
CA LEU A 73 0.94 -16.78 -1.39
C LEU A 73 2.31 -16.62 -0.71
N ALA A 74 2.79 -17.66 -0.01
CA ALA A 74 4.10 -17.67 0.64
C ALA A 74 5.26 -17.58 -0.37
N ILE A 75 5.15 -18.24 -1.54
CA ILE A 75 6.10 -18.11 -2.65
C ILE A 75 6.15 -16.67 -3.15
N VAL A 76 4.99 -16.05 -3.44
CA VAL A 76 4.92 -14.67 -3.96
C VAL A 76 5.52 -13.68 -2.96
N LEU A 77 5.18 -13.80 -1.67
CA LEU A 77 5.73 -12.95 -0.61
C LEU A 77 7.24 -13.16 -0.43
N GLY A 78 7.71 -14.41 -0.48
CA GLY A 78 9.13 -14.77 -0.41
C GLY A 78 9.92 -14.20 -1.58
N LEU A 79 9.43 -14.36 -2.81
CA LEU A 79 10.04 -13.80 -4.02
C LEU A 79 10.06 -12.27 -4.02
N PHE A 80 8.98 -11.61 -3.58
CA PHE A 80 8.95 -10.16 -3.43
C PHE A 80 10.00 -9.68 -2.42
N SER A 81 10.13 -10.40 -1.30
CA SER A 81 11.14 -10.13 -0.27
C SER A 81 12.56 -10.34 -0.79
N LEU A 82 12.81 -11.40 -1.57
CA LEU A 82 14.10 -11.62 -2.25
C LEU A 82 14.43 -10.49 -3.24
N ALA A 83 13.45 -10.03 -4.01
CA ALA A 83 13.64 -8.90 -4.91
C ALA A 83 13.95 -7.60 -4.14
N ALA A 84 13.35 -7.39 -2.97
CA ALA A 84 13.69 -6.29 -2.07
C ALA A 84 15.11 -6.45 -1.51
N ALA A 85 15.50 -7.66 -1.09
CA ALA A 85 16.85 -7.97 -0.60
C ALA A 85 17.94 -7.68 -1.66
N ARG A 86 17.69 -8.04 -2.92
CA ARG A 86 18.61 -7.73 -4.03
C ARG A 86 18.74 -6.22 -4.24
N ARG A 87 17.65 -5.46 -4.12
CA ARG A 87 17.71 -3.99 -4.20
C ARG A 87 18.48 -3.37 -3.03
N MET A 88 18.28 -3.89 -1.81
CA MET A 88 19.04 -3.47 -0.64
C MET A 88 20.53 -3.74 -0.85
N ARG A 89 20.89 -4.96 -1.30
CA ARG A 89 22.28 -5.33 -1.63
C ARG A 89 22.90 -4.34 -2.60
N HIS A 90 22.25 -4.08 -3.74
CA HIS A 90 22.77 -3.14 -4.74
C HIS A 90 22.93 -1.72 -4.20
N ALA A 91 22.08 -1.26 -3.29
CA ALA A 91 22.24 0.05 -2.65
C ALA A 91 23.43 0.05 -1.69
N LEU A 92 23.55 -0.97 -0.84
CA LEU A 92 24.63 -1.11 0.15
C LEU A 92 26.02 -1.31 -0.48
N ASP A 93 26.06 -1.95 -1.65
CA ASP A 93 27.28 -2.18 -2.44
C ASP A 93 27.71 -0.92 -3.21
N ALA A 94 26.77 -0.01 -3.48
CA ALA A 94 27.03 1.19 -4.29
C ALA A 94 27.75 2.31 -3.51
N GLY A 95 27.77 2.28 -2.19
CA GLY A 95 28.42 3.33 -1.41
C GLY A 95 28.49 3.07 0.09
N PRO A 96 29.24 3.93 0.81
CA PRO A 96 29.35 3.88 2.26
C PRO A 96 28.02 4.17 2.98
N TRP A 97 27.95 3.81 4.26
CA TRP A 97 26.94 4.35 5.17
C TRP A 97 27.22 5.84 5.42
N ILE A 98 26.18 6.68 5.32
CA ILE A 98 26.25 8.10 5.67
C ILE A 98 25.29 8.34 6.84
N ALA A 99 25.79 8.93 7.93
CA ALA A 99 24.95 9.30 9.06
C ALA A 99 24.28 10.66 8.79
N TYR A 100 22.96 10.71 8.95
CA TYR A 100 22.16 11.92 8.82
C TYR A 100 21.35 12.18 10.08
N PRO A 101 21.20 13.45 10.51
CA PRO A 101 20.10 13.81 11.40
C PRO A 101 18.78 13.45 10.71
N ALA A 102 17.92 12.79 11.45
CA ALA A 102 16.71 12.18 10.94
C ALA A 102 15.54 12.49 11.86
N LEU A 103 14.39 12.77 11.26
CA LEU A 103 13.17 12.98 12.00
C LEU A 103 12.01 12.24 11.34
N ILE A 104 11.29 11.44 12.12
CA ILE A 104 10.02 10.88 11.69
C ILE A 104 8.97 11.97 11.71
N VAL A 105 8.29 12.12 10.59
CA VAL A 105 7.16 13.04 10.51
C VAL A 105 5.89 12.28 10.88
N PRO A 106 5.08 12.78 11.85
CA PRO A 106 3.94 12.06 12.40
C PRO A 106 2.96 11.56 11.33
N ARG A 107 2.36 10.42 11.66
CA ARG A 107 1.58 9.58 10.76
C ARG A 107 0.21 10.20 10.46
N GLY A 108 -0.09 10.42 9.18
CA GLY A 108 -1.47 10.33 8.71
C GLY A 108 -1.89 8.87 8.51
N THR A 109 -3.05 8.64 7.88
CA THR A 109 -3.56 7.31 7.48
C THR A 109 -2.67 6.50 6.50
N PHE A 110 -1.50 7.03 6.13
CA PHE A 110 -0.60 6.49 5.10
C PHE A 110 0.73 6.01 5.70
N ALA A 111 1.58 5.39 4.86
CA ALA A 111 2.91 4.90 5.25
C ALA A 111 3.76 5.99 5.94
N ALA A 112 4.49 5.60 6.99
CA ALA A 112 5.33 6.50 7.77
C ALA A 112 6.40 7.16 6.87
N LYS A 113 6.72 8.42 7.19
CA LYS A 113 7.70 9.21 6.46
C LYS A 113 8.83 9.62 7.39
N ILE A 114 10.03 9.67 6.85
CA ILE A 114 11.22 10.13 7.53
C ILE A 114 11.91 11.18 6.66
N VAL A 115 12.46 12.21 7.26
CA VAL A 115 13.26 13.22 6.58
C VAL A 115 14.69 13.13 7.10
N LEU A 116 15.64 12.99 6.18
CA LEU A 116 17.06 13.05 6.48
C LEU A 116 17.57 14.44 6.14
N GLY A 117 18.23 15.13 7.06
CA GLY A 117 18.87 16.42 6.81
C GLY A 117 20.35 16.22 6.47
N ASP A 118 20.82 16.74 5.35
CA ASP A 118 22.23 16.75 4.98
C ASP A 118 22.88 18.03 5.53
N PRO A 119 23.74 17.93 6.56
CA PRO A 119 24.38 19.09 7.15
C PRO A 119 25.40 19.73 6.20
N ALA A 120 26.00 18.97 5.28
CA ALA A 120 27.04 19.48 4.38
C ALA A 120 26.46 20.31 3.24
N THR A 121 25.27 19.96 2.76
CA THR A 121 24.59 20.68 1.66
C THR A 121 23.45 21.56 2.12
N GLY A 122 23.06 21.49 3.39
CA GLY A 122 21.86 22.15 3.90
C GLY A 122 20.61 21.68 3.16
N SER A 123 20.49 20.39 2.87
CA SER A 123 19.36 19.87 2.09
C SER A 123 18.63 18.73 2.79
N ALA A 124 17.34 18.56 2.50
CA ALA A 124 16.51 17.54 3.12
C ALA A 124 16.04 16.48 2.12
N PHE A 125 16.10 15.22 2.54
CA PHE A 125 15.64 14.06 1.78
C PHE A 125 14.37 13.47 2.42
N PRO A 126 13.18 13.83 1.92
CA PRO A 126 11.93 13.24 2.40
C PRO A 126 11.73 11.84 1.79
N LEU A 127 11.69 10.83 2.66
CA LEU A 127 11.59 9.42 2.33
C LEU A 127 10.32 8.80 2.94
N VAL A 128 9.75 7.82 2.25
CA VAL A 128 8.66 6.96 2.70
C VAL A 128 9.24 5.63 3.10
N ILE A 129 8.93 5.19 4.31
CA ILE A 129 9.36 3.92 4.85
C ILE A 129 8.52 2.80 4.20
N ARG A 130 9.19 1.82 3.57
CA ARG A 130 8.54 0.71 2.83
C ARG A 130 8.71 -0.59 3.60
N THR A 131 8.09 -0.65 4.76
CA THR A 131 8.04 -1.87 5.58
C THR A 131 6.65 -2.06 6.16
N ILE A 132 6.40 -3.24 6.73
CA ILE A 132 5.17 -3.54 7.46
C ILE A 132 5.14 -2.76 8.78
N GLN A 133 3.94 -2.47 9.29
CA GLN A 133 3.76 -1.64 10.49
C GLN A 133 4.51 -2.15 11.72
N GLN A 134 4.66 -3.47 11.87
CA GLN A 134 5.40 -4.14 12.96
C GLN A 134 6.90 -3.83 12.97
N ARG A 135 7.45 -3.24 11.90
CA ARG A 135 8.88 -2.94 11.74
C ARG A 135 9.16 -1.44 11.63
N TYR A 136 8.20 -0.60 12.01
CA TYR A 136 8.37 0.85 11.97
C TYR A 136 9.24 1.39 13.11
N ASP A 137 9.30 0.68 14.22
CA ASP A 137 10.26 0.87 15.31
C ASP A 137 11.71 0.86 14.79
N LEU A 138 12.04 -0.04 13.86
CA LEU A 138 13.38 -0.11 13.25
C LEU A 138 13.75 1.12 12.42
N ALA A 139 12.76 1.91 12.01
CA ALA A 139 12.95 3.15 11.26
C ALA A 139 12.85 4.40 12.16
N GLN A 140 12.60 4.21 13.45
CA GLN A 140 12.54 5.28 14.43
C GLN A 140 13.97 5.67 14.82
N PRO A 141 14.35 6.96 14.64
CA PRO A 141 15.59 7.47 15.18
C PRO A 141 15.63 7.23 16.68
N ASP A 142 16.78 6.84 17.19
CA ASP A 142 17.02 6.73 18.62
C ASP A 142 17.06 8.13 19.28
N ALA A 143 17.44 8.20 20.56
CA ALA A 143 17.54 9.46 21.29
C ALA A 143 18.51 10.47 20.64
N SER A 144 19.52 9.98 19.90
CA SER A 144 20.45 10.85 19.17
C SER A 144 19.77 11.55 17.97
N GLY A 145 18.66 11.00 17.48
CA GLY A 145 17.98 11.50 16.29
C GLY A 145 18.78 11.24 15.01
N VAL A 146 19.69 10.26 15.01
CA VAL A 146 20.56 9.93 13.88
C VAL A 146 20.10 8.65 13.22
N MET A 147 20.13 8.60 11.89
CA MET A 147 19.97 7.38 11.12
C MET A 147 21.08 7.25 10.08
N TRP A 148 21.52 6.02 9.83
CA TRP A 148 22.44 5.71 8.75
C TRP A 148 21.66 5.44 7.48
N TRP A 149 22.11 6.01 6.37
CA TRP A 149 21.46 5.87 5.08
C TRP A 149 22.48 5.55 3.98
N CYS A 150 22.08 4.66 3.08
CA CYS A 150 22.87 4.29 1.91
C CYS A 150 21.94 4.11 0.71
N GLY A 151 22.16 4.88 -0.36
CA GLY A 151 21.38 4.76 -1.59
C GLY A 151 21.38 6.02 -2.45
N ASP A 152 20.35 6.17 -3.27
CA ASP A 152 20.16 7.31 -4.18
C ASP A 152 18.90 8.07 -3.76
N PRO A 153 18.96 9.39 -3.49
CA PRO A 153 17.80 10.16 -3.05
C PRO A 153 16.63 10.12 -4.06
N LEU A 154 16.92 9.87 -5.34
CA LEU A 154 15.96 9.80 -6.43
C LEU A 154 15.31 8.43 -6.59
N ARG A 155 15.99 7.35 -6.18
CA ARG A 155 15.53 5.96 -6.33
C ARG A 155 15.06 5.34 -5.03
N GLY A 156 15.56 5.83 -3.91
CA GLY A 156 15.44 5.23 -2.59
C GLY A 156 16.76 4.60 -2.15
N GLY A 157 16.76 4.13 -0.91
CA GLY A 157 17.94 3.55 -0.28
C GLY A 157 17.57 2.69 0.92
N VAL A 158 18.61 2.13 1.54
CA VAL A 158 18.50 1.42 2.80
C VAL A 158 18.73 2.42 3.93
N LEU A 159 17.87 2.35 4.93
CA LEU A 159 17.96 3.08 6.18
C LEU A 159 18.27 2.08 7.30
N SER A 160 19.12 2.46 8.24
CA SER A 160 19.42 1.68 9.43
C SER A 160 19.65 2.57 10.64
N GLN A 161 19.41 2.04 11.83
CA GLN A 161 19.92 2.65 13.06
C GLN A 161 21.46 2.59 13.09
N PRO A 162 22.11 3.42 13.91
CA PRO A 162 23.55 3.32 14.11
C PRO A 162 23.98 1.87 14.41
N GLY A 163 25.03 1.39 13.72
CA GLY A 163 25.51 0.01 13.78
C GLY A 163 25.06 -0.89 12.62
N GLY A 164 24.12 -0.46 11.77
CA GLY A 164 23.81 -1.15 10.51
C GLY A 164 23.08 -2.51 10.63
N GLY A 165 22.70 -2.93 11.85
CA GLY A 165 22.03 -4.21 12.09
C GLY A 165 20.55 -4.27 11.70
N SER A 166 19.91 -3.12 11.45
CA SER A 166 18.47 -3.02 11.19
C SER A 166 18.20 -2.43 9.79
N LEU A 167 17.96 -3.26 8.79
CA LEU A 167 17.79 -2.78 7.41
C LEU A 167 16.33 -2.50 7.07
N VAL A 168 16.05 -1.28 6.63
CA VAL A 168 14.72 -0.84 6.18
C VAL A 168 14.81 -0.17 4.81
N TRP A 169 14.05 -0.66 3.82
CA TRP A 169 14.00 -0.01 2.53
C TRP A 169 13.15 1.27 2.60
N THR A 170 13.67 2.33 1.97
CA THR A 170 12.97 3.61 1.85
C THR A 170 12.84 4.01 0.38
N ALA A 171 11.79 4.75 0.06
CA ALA A 171 11.55 5.29 -1.27
C ALA A 171 11.27 6.78 -1.19
N PRO A 172 11.65 7.61 -2.18
CA PRO A 172 11.40 9.04 -2.12
C PRO A 172 9.91 9.36 -2.04
N VAL A 173 9.56 10.37 -1.25
CA VAL A 173 8.21 10.97 -1.25
C VAL A 173 7.93 11.53 -2.65
N ARG A 174 6.80 11.14 -3.24
CA ARG A 174 6.42 11.59 -4.59
C ARG A 174 5.61 12.87 -4.54
N GLY A 175 5.90 13.78 -5.47
CA GLY A 175 5.19 15.05 -5.68
C GLY A 175 5.80 16.21 -4.91
N ALA A 176 6.05 17.35 -5.58
CA ALA A 176 6.75 18.50 -5.01
C ALA A 176 6.06 19.03 -3.74
N ARG A 177 4.72 19.15 -3.76
CA ARG A 177 3.95 19.62 -2.60
C ARG A 177 4.10 18.70 -1.39
N ALA A 178 3.95 17.39 -1.57
CA ALA A 178 4.09 16.43 -0.48
C ALA A 178 5.51 16.43 0.10
N ARG A 179 6.53 16.60 -0.75
CA ARG A 179 7.93 16.75 -0.33
C ARG A 179 8.12 18.01 0.51
N ARG A 180 7.70 19.18 0.01
CA ARG A 180 7.77 20.46 0.75
C ARG A 180 7.06 20.40 2.09
N LEU A 181 5.85 19.84 2.14
CA LEU A 181 5.12 19.67 3.40
C LEU A 181 5.82 18.74 4.38
N THR A 182 6.38 17.62 3.88
CA THR A 182 7.10 16.66 4.74
C THR A 182 8.38 17.28 5.28
N VAL A 183 9.12 18.03 4.46
CA VAL A 183 10.32 18.76 4.90
C VAL A 183 9.95 19.86 5.89
N GLY A 184 8.91 20.67 5.61
CA GLY A 184 8.44 21.71 6.52
C GLY A 184 8.10 21.15 7.90
N TRP A 185 7.31 20.06 7.96
CA TRP A 185 7.03 19.37 9.22
C TRP A 185 8.28 18.87 9.95
N ALA A 186 9.29 18.42 9.20
CA ALA A 186 10.52 17.97 9.82
C ALA A 186 11.38 19.12 10.34
N THR A 187 11.48 20.20 9.58
CA THR A 187 12.16 21.43 10.00
C THR A 187 11.53 21.98 11.28
N GLU A 188 10.20 22.05 11.34
CA GLU A 188 9.42 22.46 12.52
C GLU A 188 9.62 21.54 13.73
N GLY A 189 9.75 20.22 13.49
CA GLY A 189 10.07 19.27 14.55
C GLY A 189 11.54 19.28 14.99
N GLY A 190 12.31 20.30 14.59
CA GLY A 190 13.68 20.53 15.06
C GLY A 190 14.75 19.76 14.31
N LEU A 191 14.50 19.32 13.06
CA LEU A 191 15.52 18.62 12.26
C LEU A 191 16.83 19.43 12.12
N LEU A 192 16.74 20.75 12.00
CA LEU A 192 17.91 21.65 11.89
C LEU A 192 18.67 21.84 13.21
N GLY A 193 18.01 21.64 14.35
CA GLY A 193 18.62 21.77 15.67
C GLY A 193 19.31 20.48 16.14
N ARG A 194 19.28 19.41 15.35
CA ARG A 194 19.91 18.14 15.72
C ARG A 194 21.43 18.23 15.55
N PRO A 195 22.21 17.64 16.47
CA PRO A 195 23.67 17.66 16.38
C PRO A 195 24.13 16.99 15.09
N VAL A 196 25.21 17.51 14.50
CA VAL A 196 25.83 16.92 13.32
C VAL A 196 26.39 15.55 13.71
N PRO A 197 25.89 14.45 13.13
CA PRO A 197 26.32 13.11 13.52
C PRO A 197 27.75 12.83 13.10
N VAL A 198 28.49 12.12 13.94
CA VAL A 198 29.79 11.57 13.60
C VAL A 198 29.61 10.52 12.50
N GLN A 199 30.38 10.63 11.42
CA GLN A 199 30.27 9.71 10.29
C GLN A 199 30.88 8.35 10.65
N PRO A 200 30.21 7.23 10.32
CA PRO A 200 30.62 5.90 10.77
C PRO A 200 32.00 5.44 10.27
N GLN A 201 32.51 6.00 9.17
CA GLN A 201 33.84 5.65 8.65
C GLN A 201 34.98 6.54 9.15
N ALA A 202 34.69 7.62 9.88
CA ALA A 202 35.73 8.55 10.33
C ALA A 202 36.69 7.92 11.35
N GLY A 203 36.29 6.83 12.03
CA GLY A 203 37.10 6.17 13.06
C GLY A 203 37.95 4.99 12.59
N SER A 204 37.76 4.48 11.37
CA SER A 204 38.40 3.23 10.91
C SER A 204 39.29 3.35 9.67
N LEU A 205 39.38 4.55 9.06
CA LEU A 205 40.25 4.77 7.91
C LEU A 205 41.62 5.31 8.36
N PRO A 206 42.74 4.73 7.87
CA PRO A 206 44.06 5.26 8.14
C PRO A 206 44.19 6.71 7.64
N PRO A 207 45.00 7.55 8.32
CA PRO A 207 45.18 8.95 7.96
C PRO A 207 45.69 9.08 6.52
N GLY A 208 44.92 9.75 5.66
CA GLY A 208 45.30 10.02 4.25
C GLY A 208 44.25 9.65 3.20
N VAL A 209 43.27 8.80 3.53
CA VAL A 209 42.21 8.42 2.58
C VAL A 209 41.07 9.44 2.61
N SER A 210 41.09 10.37 1.65
CA SER A 210 40.00 11.34 1.48
C SER A 210 38.79 10.68 0.82
N LEU A 211 37.62 10.76 1.48
CA LEU A 211 36.34 10.31 0.93
C LEU A 211 35.96 11.20 -0.26
N ARG A 212 36.41 10.84 -1.46
CA ARG A 212 35.99 11.51 -2.70
C ARG A 212 34.47 11.40 -2.82
N LYS A 213 33.77 12.53 -2.90
CA LYS A 213 32.31 12.61 -3.09
C LYS A 213 31.93 11.76 -4.29
N ALA A 214 31.16 10.69 -4.10
CA ALA A 214 30.75 9.82 -5.20
C ALA A 214 30.00 10.66 -6.23
N ALA A 215 30.53 10.73 -7.46
CA ALA A 215 29.85 11.38 -8.56
C ALA A 215 28.46 10.75 -8.70
N PRO A 216 27.39 11.55 -8.85
CA PRO A 216 26.05 11.02 -8.96
C PRO A 216 26.02 10.01 -10.10
N PRO A 217 25.53 8.78 -9.86
CA PRO A 217 25.55 7.74 -10.87
C PRO A 217 24.80 8.23 -12.10
N THR A 218 25.49 8.32 -13.24
CA THR A 218 24.86 8.62 -14.53
C THR A 218 23.85 7.52 -14.80
N ALA A 219 22.58 7.86 -14.59
CA ALA A 219 21.48 6.93 -14.65
C ALA A 219 21.30 6.44 -16.09
N SER A 220 22.03 5.40 -16.48
CA SER A 220 21.78 4.69 -17.73
C SER A 220 20.35 4.15 -17.65
N ARG A 221 19.48 4.81 -18.41
CA ARG A 221 18.04 4.55 -18.41
C ARG A 221 17.82 3.29 -19.23
N ARG A 222 18.25 2.12 -18.73
CA ARG A 222 17.95 0.83 -19.36
C ARG A 222 16.44 0.76 -19.48
N ARG A 223 15.95 0.88 -20.72
CA ARG A 223 14.54 0.68 -21.06
C ARG A 223 14.20 -0.74 -20.64
N ARG A 224 13.62 -0.91 -19.45
CA ARG A 224 12.91 -2.15 -19.12
C ARG A 224 11.72 -2.20 -20.08
N THR A 225 11.96 -2.88 -21.19
CA THR A 225 10.98 -3.34 -22.17
C THR A 225 9.82 -4.01 -21.45
N GLY A 226 8.65 -4.01 -22.07
CA GLY A 226 7.38 -4.39 -21.44
C GLY A 226 7.31 -5.86 -21.04
N VAL A 227 8.04 -6.28 -20.02
CA VAL A 227 7.99 -7.66 -19.48
C VAL A 227 6.56 -8.04 -19.14
N TRP A 228 5.78 -7.13 -18.55
CA TRP A 228 4.36 -7.36 -18.27
C TRP A 228 3.51 -7.57 -19.52
N ARG A 229 3.87 -6.95 -20.66
CA ARG A 229 3.18 -7.19 -21.93
C ARG A 229 3.43 -8.62 -22.40
N TRP A 230 4.67 -9.11 -22.28
CA TRP A 230 5.01 -10.49 -22.62
C TRP A 230 4.39 -11.50 -21.68
N VAL A 231 4.34 -11.22 -20.38
CA VAL A 231 3.60 -12.06 -19.43
C VAL A 231 2.13 -12.15 -19.84
N VAL A 232 1.45 -11.03 -20.09
CA VAL A 232 0.03 -11.06 -20.54
C VAL A 232 -0.15 -11.83 -21.84
N LEU A 233 0.73 -11.63 -22.84
CA LEU A 233 0.63 -12.32 -24.13
C LEU A 233 0.86 -13.82 -24.02
N LEU A 234 1.88 -14.24 -23.28
CA LEU A 234 2.17 -15.67 -23.07
C LEU A 234 1.06 -16.34 -22.27
N SER A 235 0.55 -15.69 -21.23
CA SER A 235 -0.56 -16.21 -20.43
C SER A 235 -1.85 -16.33 -21.24
N ALA A 236 -2.15 -15.34 -22.10
CA ALA A 236 -3.29 -15.39 -22.99
C ALA A 236 -3.15 -16.50 -24.05
N ALA A 237 -1.94 -16.73 -24.55
CA ALA A 237 -1.68 -17.84 -25.47
C ALA A 237 -1.90 -19.19 -24.78
N VAL A 238 -1.35 -19.39 -23.58
CA VAL A 238 -1.54 -20.64 -22.81
C VAL A 238 -3.02 -20.88 -22.50
N LEU A 239 -3.72 -19.86 -22.01
CA LEU A 239 -5.16 -19.94 -21.74
C LEU A 239 -5.97 -20.24 -23.01
N GLY A 240 -5.67 -19.55 -24.11
CA GLY A 240 -6.36 -19.75 -25.38
C GLY A 240 -6.12 -21.15 -25.96
N THR A 241 -4.91 -21.70 -25.80
CA THR A 241 -4.61 -23.08 -26.21
C THR A 241 -5.38 -24.10 -25.37
N GLY A 242 -5.52 -23.88 -24.06
CA GLY A 242 -6.35 -24.73 -23.18
C GLY A 242 -7.80 -24.80 -23.66
N ILE A 243 -8.44 -23.63 -23.79
CA ILE A 243 -9.84 -23.51 -24.23
C ILE A 243 -10.04 -24.12 -25.63
N TRP A 244 -9.08 -23.89 -26.54
CA TRP A 244 -9.15 -24.46 -27.88
C TRP A 244 -9.07 -25.99 -27.85
N PHE A 245 -8.22 -26.57 -26.99
CA PHE A 245 -8.09 -28.01 -26.84
C PHE A 245 -9.35 -28.63 -26.23
N GLU A 246 -9.93 -27.99 -25.22
CA GLU A 246 -11.21 -28.38 -24.62
C GLU A 246 -12.34 -28.37 -25.67
N GLN A 247 -12.46 -27.30 -26.46
CA GLN A 247 -13.47 -27.22 -27.51
C GLN A 247 -13.22 -28.21 -28.66
N ALA A 248 -11.96 -28.44 -29.03
CA ALA A 248 -11.63 -29.44 -30.04
C ALA A 248 -12.05 -30.83 -29.57
N ALA A 249 -11.71 -31.19 -28.32
CA ALA A 249 -12.09 -32.47 -27.72
C ALA A 249 -13.61 -32.66 -27.64
N ARG A 250 -14.38 -31.63 -27.25
CA ARG A 250 -15.85 -31.69 -27.20
C ARG A 250 -16.52 -31.84 -28.56
N ASN A 251 -15.86 -31.37 -29.62
CA ASN A 251 -16.39 -31.44 -30.99
C ASN A 251 -15.80 -32.61 -31.79
N ASP A 252 -14.93 -33.43 -31.17
CA ASP A 252 -14.37 -34.58 -31.87
C ASP A 252 -15.50 -35.57 -32.18
N PRO A 253 -15.62 -36.01 -33.44
CA PRO A 253 -16.67 -36.95 -33.82
C PRO A 253 -16.45 -38.27 -33.09
N ALA A 254 -17.35 -38.53 -32.15
CA ALA A 254 -17.46 -39.77 -31.43
C ALA A 254 -18.46 -40.69 -32.14
N VAL A 255 -18.16 -41.98 -32.20
CA VAL A 255 -19.09 -43.00 -32.68
C VAL A 255 -19.61 -43.76 -31.48
N ASP A 256 -20.92 -43.68 -31.24
CA ASP A 256 -21.57 -44.48 -30.21
C ASP A 256 -21.49 -45.97 -30.61
N VAL A 257 -21.01 -46.80 -29.68
CA VAL A 257 -20.83 -48.24 -29.81
C VAL A 257 -21.63 -48.95 -28.72
N THR A 258 -22.36 -49.99 -29.07
CA THR A 258 -23.03 -50.90 -28.14
C THR A 258 -22.18 -52.15 -27.96
N ILE A 259 -21.78 -52.45 -26.73
CA ILE A 259 -21.00 -53.65 -26.43
C ILE A 259 -21.95 -54.85 -26.41
N ARG A 260 -21.71 -55.84 -27.28
CA ARG A 260 -22.55 -57.05 -27.39
C ARG A 260 -22.04 -58.21 -26.56
N SER A 261 -20.73 -58.40 -26.55
CA SER A 261 -20.09 -59.47 -25.81
C SER A 261 -18.63 -59.11 -25.52
N VAL A 262 -18.14 -59.60 -24.39
CA VAL A 262 -16.78 -59.40 -23.90
C VAL A 262 -16.21 -60.79 -23.67
N ARG A 263 -15.06 -61.07 -24.26
CA ARG A 263 -14.35 -62.33 -24.06
C ARG A 263 -13.29 -62.17 -22.97
N PRO A 264 -12.89 -63.28 -22.31
CA PRO A 264 -11.87 -63.25 -21.25
C PRO A 264 -10.49 -62.74 -21.70
N ASP A 265 -10.21 -62.67 -23.00
CA ASP A 265 -8.97 -62.17 -23.59
C ASP A 265 -9.00 -60.65 -23.85
N HIS A 266 -9.96 -59.93 -23.24
CA HIS A 266 -10.22 -58.50 -23.46
C HIS A 266 -10.64 -58.15 -24.91
N SER A 267 -11.00 -59.14 -25.73
CA SER A 267 -11.64 -58.88 -27.02
C SER A 267 -13.15 -58.72 -26.86
N CYS A 268 -13.71 -57.69 -27.48
CA CYS A 268 -15.11 -57.35 -27.39
C CYS A 268 -15.74 -57.34 -28.78
N THR A 269 -17.01 -57.72 -28.88
CA THR A 269 -17.79 -57.51 -30.09
C THR A 269 -18.65 -56.28 -29.89
N VAL A 270 -18.45 -55.26 -30.70
CA VAL A 270 -19.21 -54.01 -30.63
C VAL A 270 -20.10 -53.86 -31.86
N THR A 271 -21.26 -53.24 -31.66
CA THR A 271 -22.17 -52.82 -32.72
C THR A 271 -22.16 -51.30 -32.78
N TRP A 272 -21.98 -50.71 -33.96
CA TRP A 272 -21.97 -49.25 -34.14
C TRP A 272 -22.75 -48.86 -35.38
N GLN A 273 -23.23 -47.62 -35.43
CA GLN A 273 -23.76 -47.04 -36.65
C GLN A 273 -22.62 -46.35 -37.40
N ASP A 274 -22.33 -46.80 -38.62
CA ASP A 274 -21.29 -46.18 -39.43
C ASP A 274 -21.72 -44.75 -39.81
N PRO A 275 -20.94 -43.71 -39.45
CA PRO A 275 -21.34 -42.32 -39.65
C PRO A 275 -21.39 -41.91 -41.13
N PHE A 276 -20.85 -42.70 -42.05
CA PHE A 276 -20.80 -42.38 -43.48
C PHE A 276 -22.01 -42.90 -44.27
N ASP A 277 -22.49 -44.10 -43.94
CA ASP A 277 -23.60 -44.75 -44.65
C ASP A 277 -24.85 -44.98 -43.77
N GLY A 278 -24.74 -44.75 -42.46
CA GLY A 278 -25.81 -44.98 -41.48
C GLY A 278 -26.10 -46.45 -41.20
N VAL A 279 -25.33 -47.38 -41.77
CA VAL A 279 -25.54 -48.82 -41.62
C VAL A 279 -24.97 -49.29 -40.28
N THR A 280 -25.77 -50.07 -39.55
CA THR A 280 -25.30 -50.73 -38.33
C THR A 280 -24.32 -51.85 -38.69
N ARG A 281 -23.10 -51.77 -38.16
CA ARG A 281 -22.04 -52.76 -38.35
C ARG A 281 -21.71 -53.41 -37.01
N THR A 282 -21.25 -54.66 -37.08
CA THR A 282 -20.80 -55.43 -35.90
C THR A 282 -19.44 -56.00 -36.19
N GLY A 283 -18.50 -55.88 -35.24
CA GLY A 283 -17.12 -56.30 -35.44
C GLY A 283 -16.34 -56.46 -34.14
N PRO A 284 -15.17 -57.11 -34.21
CA PRO A 284 -14.28 -57.24 -33.06
C PRO A 284 -13.61 -55.90 -32.72
N PHE A 285 -13.42 -55.66 -31.44
CA PHE A 285 -12.74 -54.49 -30.87
C PHE A 285 -11.92 -54.93 -29.65
N ARG A 286 -10.89 -54.16 -29.28
CA ARG A 286 -10.08 -54.43 -28.07
C ARG A 286 -10.59 -53.57 -26.92
N CYS A 287 -11.14 -54.19 -25.88
CA CYS A 287 -11.54 -53.46 -24.67
C CYS A 287 -10.28 -53.04 -23.89
N ALA A 288 -10.42 -51.98 -23.09
CA ALA A 288 -9.33 -51.51 -22.24
C ALA A 288 -8.93 -52.59 -21.21
N ASP A 289 -7.63 -52.72 -20.95
CA ASP A 289 -7.06 -53.78 -20.11
C ASP A 289 -7.45 -53.63 -18.61
N ASP A 290 -7.99 -52.47 -18.22
CA ASP A 290 -8.38 -52.05 -16.86
C ASP A 290 -9.89 -52.00 -16.62
N ALA A 291 -10.71 -52.39 -17.59
CA ALA A 291 -12.17 -52.39 -17.45
C ALA A 291 -12.62 -53.43 -16.41
N ASP A 292 -13.22 -52.94 -15.31
CA ASP A 292 -13.82 -53.77 -14.25
C ASP A 292 -14.84 -54.77 -14.84
N PRO A 293 -14.67 -56.09 -14.60
CA PRO A 293 -15.60 -57.14 -15.03
C PRO A 293 -17.07 -56.89 -14.64
N ASP A 294 -17.32 -56.16 -13.55
CA ASP A 294 -18.67 -55.84 -13.10
C ASP A 294 -19.23 -54.54 -13.73
N ALA A 295 -18.37 -53.74 -14.38
CA ALA A 295 -18.77 -52.53 -15.10
C ALA A 295 -19.33 -52.81 -16.51
N TYR A 296 -19.29 -54.06 -17.00
CA TYR A 296 -19.81 -54.44 -18.33
C TYR A 296 -21.36 -54.43 -18.48
N ARG A 297 -22.06 -53.67 -17.64
CA ARG A 297 -23.46 -53.25 -17.87
C ARG A 297 -23.58 -52.02 -18.77
N TRP A 298 -22.54 -51.66 -19.50
CA TRP A 298 -22.60 -50.56 -20.46
C TRP A 298 -23.31 -51.01 -21.74
N ASP A 299 -24.62 -50.77 -21.81
CA ASP A 299 -25.39 -50.93 -23.04
C ASP A 299 -24.93 -49.93 -24.14
N SER A 300 -24.21 -48.88 -23.75
CA SER A 300 -23.64 -47.87 -24.65
C SER A 300 -22.27 -47.37 -24.18
N ALA A 301 -21.34 -47.27 -25.12
CA ALA A 301 -20.00 -46.70 -25.01
C ALA A 301 -19.75 -45.83 -26.26
N PHE A 302 -18.65 -45.08 -26.35
CA PHE A 302 -18.27 -44.33 -27.55
C PHE A 302 -16.78 -44.49 -27.86
N VAL A 303 -16.42 -44.34 -29.15
CA VAL A 303 -15.03 -44.39 -29.62
C VAL A 303 -14.66 -43.06 -30.25
N VAL A 304 -13.51 -42.51 -29.85
CA VAL A 304 -12.97 -41.26 -30.40
C VAL A 304 -12.16 -41.54 -31.67
N SER A 305 -12.42 -40.78 -32.73
CA SER A 305 -11.86 -41.03 -34.07
C SER A 305 -10.55 -40.28 -34.38
N TYR A 306 -10.16 -39.33 -33.53
CA TYR A 306 -8.97 -38.47 -33.67
C TYR A 306 -8.21 -38.31 -32.35
N GLY A 307 -7.04 -37.67 -32.41
CA GLY A 307 -6.21 -37.37 -31.24
C GLY A 307 -5.31 -38.52 -30.78
N PRO A 308 -4.51 -38.29 -29.71
CA PRO A 308 -3.63 -39.32 -29.15
C PRO A 308 -4.38 -40.51 -28.52
N TRP A 309 -5.68 -40.35 -28.31
CA TRP A 309 -6.60 -41.32 -27.69
C TRP A 309 -7.49 -42.05 -28.71
N LYS A 310 -7.12 -41.95 -30.00
CA LYS A 310 -7.89 -42.53 -31.09
C LYS A 310 -8.01 -44.05 -30.93
N GLY A 311 -9.25 -44.56 -30.99
CA GLY A 311 -9.52 -45.99 -31.01
C GLY A 311 -9.66 -46.65 -29.63
N GLU A 312 -9.77 -45.87 -28.56
CA GLU A 312 -10.15 -46.36 -27.24
C GLU A 312 -11.68 -46.29 -27.05
N ILE A 313 -12.25 -47.22 -26.28
CA ILE A 313 -13.69 -47.25 -25.92
C ILE A 313 -13.87 -46.57 -24.57
N TYR A 314 -14.80 -45.62 -24.50
CA TYR A 314 -15.18 -44.93 -23.27
C TYR A 314 -16.64 -45.25 -22.90
N PRO A 315 -16.95 -45.49 -21.63
CA PRO A 315 -18.32 -45.76 -21.21
C PRO A 315 -19.23 -44.52 -21.35
N VAL A 316 -20.51 -44.72 -21.68
CA VAL A 316 -21.56 -43.67 -21.64
C VAL A 316 -22.18 -43.64 -20.24
N VAL A 317 -21.37 -43.72 -19.20
CA VAL A 317 -21.84 -43.22 -17.89
C VAL A 317 -21.77 -41.71 -18.05
N GLU A 318 -22.87 -41.01 -17.70
CA GLU A 318 -23.14 -39.57 -17.91
C GLU A 318 -22.01 -38.78 -18.59
N ARG A 319 -22.33 -38.23 -19.78
CA ARG A 319 -21.49 -37.48 -20.75
C ARG A 319 -20.66 -36.30 -20.18
N GLY A 320 -20.42 -36.21 -18.86
CA GLY A 320 -19.65 -35.21 -18.14
C GLY A 320 -18.35 -35.69 -17.46
N ASP A 321 -18.13 -36.98 -17.14
CA ASP A 321 -17.08 -37.35 -16.16
C ASP A 321 -15.81 -38.08 -16.72
N TYR A 322 -15.71 -38.34 -18.03
CA TYR A 322 -14.76 -39.34 -18.56
C TYR A 322 -13.48 -38.82 -19.22
N ILE A 323 -13.18 -37.52 -19.13
CA ILE A 323 -11.92 -36.96 -19.65
C ILE A 323 -10.96 -36.65 -18.47
N SER A 324 -11.07 -37.28 -17.30
CA SER A 324 -10.36 -36.84 -16.08
C SER A 324 -8.87 -36.55 -16.25
N ASP A 325 -8.08 -37.44 -16.88
CA ASP A 325 -6.61 -37.25 -16.96
C ASP A 325 -6.18 -36.20 -18.00
N ALA A 326 -6.91 -36.10 -19.11
CA ALA A 326 -6.65 -35.10 -20.15
C ALA A 326 -7.28 -33.74 -19.81
N GLU A 327 -8.46 -33.73 -19.17
CA GLU A 327 -9.09 -32.55 -18.59
C GLU A 327 -8.22 -32.00 -17.48
N ASP A 328 -7.66 -32.80 -16.59
CA ASP A 328 -6.77 -32.30 -15.53
C ASP A 328 -5.59 -31.51 -16.10
N SER A 329 -4.99 -32.00 -17.19
CA SER A 329 -3.88 -31.31 -17.86
C SER A 329 -4.32 -30.02 -18.57
N VAL A 330 -5.48 -30.03 -19.23
CA VAL A 330 -6.06 -28.88 -19.95
C VAL A 330 -6.55 -27.82 -18.95
N VAL A 331 -7.29 -28.22 -17.93
CA VAL A 331 -7.73 -27.40 -16.80
C VAL A 331 -6.53 -26.77 -16.11
N MET A 332 -5.44 -27.51 -15.87
CA MET A 332 -4.22 -26.93 -15.29
C MET A 332 -3.54 -25.90 -16.21
N MET A 333 -3.54 -26.12 -17.53
CA MET A 333 -3.08 -25.10 -18.50
C MET A 333 -3.96 -23.85 -18.47
N GLU A 334 -5.28 -24.00 -18.43
CA GLU A 334 -6.22 -22.89 -18.34
C GLU A 334 -6.08 -22.11 -17.04
N LEU A 335 -6.00 -22.81 -15.91
CA LEU A 335 -5.87 -22.22 -14.58
C LEU A 335 -4.53 -21.50 -14.44
N GLY A 336 -3.45 -22.12 -14.91
CA GLY A 336 -2.12 -21.52 -14.98
C GLY A 336 -2.09 -20.30 -15.90
N GLY A 337 -2.70 -20.40 -17.08
CA GLY A 337 -2.86 -19.30 -18.03
C GLY A 337 -3.65 -18.13 -17.42
N MET A 338 -4.78 -18.40 -16.76
CA MET A 338 -5.62 -17.40 -16.13
C MET A 338 -4.91 -16.70 -14.96
N LEU A 339 -4.27 -17.45 -14.05
CA LEU A 339 -3.49 -16.89 -12.94
C LEU A 339 -2.35 -16.00 -13.46
N ALA A 340 -1.58 -16.49 -14.42
CA ALA A 340 -0.49 -15.73 -15.00
C ALA A 340 -1.00 -14.49 -15.77
N LEU A 341 -2.18 -14.57 -16.39
CA LEU A 341 -2.82 -13.45 -17.07
C LEU A 341 -3.25 -12.38 -16.07
N LEU A 342 -3.86 -12.78 -14.95
CA LEU A 342 -4.26 -11.88 -13.88
C LEU A 342 -3.05 -11.20 -13.23
N VAL A 343 -1.99 -11.95 -12.94
CA VAL A 343 -0.70 -11.40 -12.47
C VAL A 343 -0.12 -10.43 -13.49
N GLY A 344 -0.17 -10.78 -14.77
CA GLY A 344 0.26 -9.93 -15.88
C GLY A 344 -0.53 -8.62 -15.99
N LEU A 345 -1.86 -8.69 -15.89
CA LEU A 345 -2.77 -7.55 -15.97
C LEU A 345 -2.63 -6.64 -14.74
N VAL A 346 -2.62 -7.19 -13.52
CA VAL A 346 -2.42 -6.41 -12.30
C VAL A 346 -1.03 -5.77 -12.29
N GLY A 347 0.02 -6.53 -12.57
CA GLY A 347 1.39 -6.03 -12.69
C GLY A 347 1.53 -4.96 -13.78
N GLY A 348 0.90 -5.18 -14.93
CA GLY A 348 0.82 -4.27 -16.06
C GLY A 348 0.10 -2.97 -15.72
N THR A 349 -1.06 -3.05 -15.06
CA THR A 349 -1.90 -1.91 -14.67
C THR A 349 -1.22 -1.09 -13.59
N VAL A 350 -0.64 -1.73 -12.56
CA VAL A 350 0.15 -1.05 -11.53
C VAL A 350 1.37 -0.36 -12.15
N SER A 351 2.08 -1.04 -13.06
CA SER A 351 3.22 -0.48 -13.79
C SER A 351 2.80 0.69 -14.69
N PHE A 352 1.69 0.56 -15.41
CA PHE A 352 1.13 1.59 -16.29
C PHE A 352 0.66 2.81 -15.50
N VAL A 353 -0.14 2.63 -14.45
CA VAL A 353 -0.58 3.71 -13.55
C VAL A 353 0.63 4.38 -12.90
N ARG A 354 1.63 3.60 -12.48
CA ARG A 354 2.88 4.15 -11.95
C ARG A 354 3.63 4.98 -13.00
N ARG A 355 3.81 4.46 -14.22
CA ARG A 355 4.46 5.18 -15.34
C ARG A 355 3.67 6.42 -15.74
N ARG A 356 2.35 6.34 -15.85
CA ARG A 356 1.44 7.44 -16.22
C ARG A 356 1.42 8.51 -15.14
N ARG A 357 1.37 8.13 -13.85
CA ARG A 357 1.56 9.08 -12.74
C ARG A 357 2.93 9.75 -12.80
N LEU A 358 4.00 8.99 -13.07
CA LEU A 358 5.35 9.56 -13.23
C LEU A 358 5.46 10.49 -14.45
N ARG A 359 4.76 10.22 -15.56
CA ARG A 359 4.70 11.11 -16.74
C ARG A 359 3.85 12.36 -16.50
N ARG A 360 2.67 12.22 -15.89
CA ARG A 360 1.75 13.33 -15.59
C ARG A 360 2.29 14.30 -14.54
N LEU A 361 3.12 13.82 -13.63
CA LEU A 361 3.77 14.68 -12.64
C LEU A 361 4.90 15.53 -13.27
N GLY A 362 5.22 15.34 -14.55
CA GLY A 362 6.41 15.92 -15.17
C GLY A 362 7.70 15.42 -14.50
N PRO A 363 8.88 15.86 -14.96
CA PRO A 363 10.09 15.75 -14.18
C PRO A 363 9.92 16.64 -12.94
N VAL A 364 9.28 16.13 -11.89
CA VAL A 364 9.39 16.74 -10.57
C VAL A 364 10.86 16.66 -10.20
N PRO A 365 11.54 17.78 -9.89
CA PRO A 365 12.87 17.72 -9.34
C PRO A 365 12.79 16.93 -8.05
N LEU A 366 13.18 15.65 -8.12
CA LEU A 366 13.29 14.72 -7.00
C LEU A 366 14.57 14.99 -6.20
N GLY A 367 15.36 15.99 -6.62
CA GLY A 367 16.56 16.42 -5.94
C GLY A 367 16.29 16.92 -4.52
N PRO A 368 17.36 17.10 -3.73
CA PRO A 368 17.30 17.62 -2.38
C PRO A 368 16.39 18.86 -2.29
N VAL A 369 15.57 18.94 -1.24
CA VAL A 369 14.85 20.18 -0.95
C VAL A 369 15.82 21.05 -0.16
N PRO A 370 16.19 22.25 -0.62
CA PRO A 370 17.03 23.14 0.17
C PRO A 370 16.34 23.35 1.52
N LEU A 371 17.04 23.04 2.61
CA LEU A 371 16.69 23.61 3.90
C LEU A 371 17.08 25.07 3.72
N ALA A 372 16.11 25.94 3.49
CA ALA A 372 16.37 27.35 3.66
C ALA A 372 16.87 27.48 5.10
N ALA A 373 18.18 27.74 5.26
CA ALA A 373 18.68 28.27 6.52
C ALA A 373 17.74 29.43 6.81
N PRO A 374 17.10 29.49 7.98
CA PRO A 374 16.35 30.68 8.34
C PRO A 374 17.35 31.81 8.15
N ALA A 375 17.15 32.63 7.13
CA ALA A 375 17.91 33.85 6.99
C ALA A 375 17.83 34.51 8.37
N GLY A 376 18.89 35.14 8.83
CA GLY A 376 18.96 35.80 10.14
C GLY A 376 17.96 36.95 10.33
N HIS A 377 16.71 36.81 9.86
CA HIS A 377 15.53 37.14 10.61
C HIS A 377 15.70 36.63 12.03
N THR A 378 16.31 37.48 12.86
CA THR A 378 15.73 37.77 14.16
C THR A 378 14.22 37.79 13.91
N PRO A 379 13.45 36.81 14.42
CA PRO A 379 12.04 36.76 14.14
C PRO A 379 11.50 38.10 14.63
N ALA A 380 11.11 38.96 13.68
CA ALA A 380 10.23 40.07 14.00
C ALA A 380 9.10 39.43 14.80
N PRO A 381 8.76 39.95 16.00
CA PRO A 381 7.79 39.32 16.87
C PRO A 381 6.59 38.97 16.02
N ALA A 382 6.36 37.66 15.83
CA ALA A 382 5.36 37.20 14.90
C ALA A 382 4.05 37.87 15.34
N PRO A 383 3.30 38.50 14.41
CA PRO A 383 2.06 39.18 14.78
C PRO A 383 1.24 38.20 15.60
N GLU A 384 0.84 38.64 16.79
CA GLU A 384 0.17 37.74 17.72
C GLU A 384 -1.08 37.17 17.05
N VAL A 385 -1.12 35.85 16.91
CA VAL A 385 -2.27 35.19 16.30
C VAL A 385 -3.39 35.22 17.33
N THR A 386 -4.30 36.18 17.16
CA THR A 386 -5.41 36.41 18.09
C THR A 386 -6.72 35.76 17.62
N TYR A 387 -7.68 35.66 18.53
CA TYR A 387 -9.04 35.20 18.23
C TYR A 387 -9.68 35.99 17.09
N ALA A 388 -9.60 37.32 17.11
CA ALA A 388 -10.17 38.18 16.08
C ALA A 388 -9.55 37.92 14.70
N LEU A 389 -8.21 37.75 14.64
CA LEU A 389 -7.52 37.44 13.39
C LEU A 389 -7.99 36.09 12.83
N LEU A 390 -8.04 35.05 13.66
CA LEU A 390 -8.51 33.73 13.21
C LEU A 390 -9.99 33.74 12.83
N ALA A 391 -10.83 34.44 13.59
CA ALA A 391 -12.25 34.58 13.30
C ALA A 391 -12.52 35.27 11.95
N SER A 392 -11.67 36.21 11.54
CA SER A 392 -11.74 36.82 10.20
C SER A 392 -11.39 35.85 9.06
N ARG A 393 -10.67 34.76 9.36
CA ARG A 393 -10.18 33.73 8.41
C ARG A 393 -10.94 32.42 8.51
N VAL A 394 -12.15 32.49 9.05
CA VAL A 394 -13.07 31.37 9.19
C VAL A 394 -13.19 30.56 7.90
N TRP A 395 -13.33 29.24 8.07
CA TRP A 395 -13.57 28.33 6.96
C TRP A 395 -14.85 28.67 6.19
N THR A 396 -14.70 29.07 4.92
CA THR A 396 -15.79 29.36 3.98
C THR A 396 -16.08 28.21 3.01
N GLY A 397 -15.47 27.03 3.22
CA GLY A 397 -15.61 25.90 2.31
C GLY A 397 -17.07 25.45 2.15
N LYS A 398 -17.39 24.91 0.96
CA LYS A 398 -18.74 24.40 0.65
C LYS A 398 -19.13 23.33 1.67
N ARG A 399 -20.02 23.69 2.59
CA ARG A 399 -20.68 22.74 3.48
C ARG A 399 -21.46 21.71 2.64
N PRO A 400 -21.50 20.44 3.06
CA PRO A 400 -22.38 19.47 2.42
C PRO A 400 -23.82 20.01 2.44
N ARG A 401 -24.42 20.15 1.25
CA ARG A 401 -25.72 20.83 1.01
C ARG A 401 -26.92 20.25 1.75
N ARG A 402 -26.81 19.05 2.32
CA ARG A 402 -27.91 18.41 3.07
C ARG A 402 -27.57 18.39 4.56
N PRO A 403 -28.44 18.94 5.43
CA PRO A 403 -28.29 18.78 6.88
C PRO A 403 -28.28 17.27 7.15
N ARG A 404 -27.14 16.76 7.62
CA ARG A 404 -27.07 15.37 8.04
C ARG A 404 -27.89 15.24 9.31
N ARG A 405 -28.67 14.16 9.39
CA ARG A 405 -29.32 13.75 10.64
C ARG A 405 -28.29 13.84 11.77
N PRO A 406 -28.60 14.49 12.91
CA PRO A 406 -27.69 14.59 14.03
C PRO A 406 -27.14 13.21 14.38
N GLU A 407 -25.82 13.11 14.62
CA GLU A 407 -25.25 11.84 15.07
C GLU A 407 -25.85 11.48 16.44
N PRO A 408 -26.16 10.20 16.68
CA PRO A 408 -26.65 9.76 17.99
C PRO A 408 -25.67 10.16 19.09
N ASP A 409 -26.17 10.75 20.18
CA ASP A 409 -25.34 11.10 21.33
C ASP A 409 -25.02 9.82 22.13
N PHE A 410 -23.73 9.52 22.28
CA PHE A 410 -23.26 8.35 23.01
C PHE A 410 -23.64 8.40 24.50
N ARG A 411 -23.94 9.58 25.07
CA ARG A 411 -24.38 9.72 26.47
C ARG A 411 -25.76 9.16 26.73
N GLN A 412 -26.60 9.09 25.71
CA GLN A 412 -27.94 8.53 25.81
C GLN A 412 -27.90 6.98 25.85
N GLY A 413 -26.79 6.40 26.33
CA GLY A 413 -26.54 4.97 26.30
C GLY A 413 -26.34 4.40 24.90
N VAL A 414 -26.17 5.24 23.87
CA VAL A 414 -26.00 4.75 22.50
C VAL A 414 -24.61 4.12 22.35
N PRO A 415 -24.52 2.83 22.00
CA PRO A 415 -23.22 2.19 21.86
C PRO A 415 -22.45 2.79 20.67
N TRP A 416 -21.13 2.96 20.83
CA TRP A 416 -20.26 3.64 19.85
C TRP A 416 -20.37 3.11 18.42
N TRP A 417 -20.69 1.82 18.23
CA TRP A 417 -20.82 1.22 16.90
C TRP A 417 -22.09 1.68 16.15
N ARG A 418 -23.06 2.29 16.84
CA ARG A 418 -24.21 2.97 16.22
C ARG A 418 -23.89 4.39 15.74
N VAL A 419 -22.79 4.98 16.21
CA VAL A 419 -22.31 6.29 15.74
C VAL A 419 -21.54 6.08 14.42
N PRO A 420 -22.06 6.53 13.26
CA PRO A 420 -21.47 6.19 11.96
C PRO A 420 -20.02 6.62 11.80
N THR A 421 -19.66 7.78 12.38
CA THR A 421 -18.29 8.30 12.30
C THR A 421 -17.31 7.43 13.10
N LEU A 422 -17.64 7.02 14.33
CA LEU A 422 -16.81 6.09 15.11
C LEU A 422 -16.73 4.70 14.47
N ARG A 423 -17.82 4.21 13.89
CA ARG A 423 -17.85 2.93 13.16
C ARG A 423 -16.96 2.95 11.92
N ARG A 424 -16.83 4.08 11.24
CA ARG A 424 -15.90 4.25 10.10
C ARG A 424 -14.46 4.41 10.58
N ALA A 425 -14.22 5.22 11.60
CA ALA A 425 -12.90 5.45 12.16
C ALA A 425 -12.25 4.18 12.70
N SER A 426 -13.02 3.29 13.33
CA SER A 426 -12.52 1.99 13.81
C SER A 426 -12.21 0.99 12.68
N GLY A 427 -12.71 1.20 11.46
CA GLY A 427 -12.67 0.19 10.40
C GLY A 427 -13.72 -0.93 10.56
N LEU A 428 -14.59 -0.87 11.58
CA LEU A 428 -15.63 -1.86 11.81
C LEU A 428 -16.56 -2.02 10.60
N SER A 429 -16.87 -0.94 9.88
CA SER A 429 -17.72 -1.02 8.67
C SER A 429 -17.10 -1.91 7.58
N ALA A 430 -15.79 -1.76 7.32
CA ALA A 430 -15.09 -2.55 6.32
C ALA A 430 -15.00 -4.03 6.75
N PHE A 431 -14.77 -4.27 8.04
CA PHE A 431 -14.79 -5.62 8.60
C PHE A 431 -16.17 -6.28 8.48
N LEU A 432 -17.25 -5.60 8.87
CA LEU A 432 -18.61 -6.15 8.78
C LEU A 432 -19.05 -6.40 7.34
N ILE A 433 -18.73 -5.50 6.40
CA ILE A 433 -18.99 -5.73 4.97
C ILE A 433 -18.26 -7.00 4.51
N GLY A 434 -16.98 -7.14 4.88
CA GLY A 434 -16.21 -8.34 4.57
C GLY A 434 -16.78 -9.61 5.23
N LEU A 435 -17.25 -9.51 6.48
CA LEU A 435 -17.83 -10.62 7.23
C LEU A 435 -19.19 -11.07 6.66
N VAL A 436 -20.00 -10.14 6.16
CA VAL A 436 -21.27 -10.46 5.47
C VAL A 436 -20.99 -10.96 4.05
N ALA A 437 -20.07 -10.35 3.31
CA ALA A 437 -19.73 -10.77 1.95
C ALA A 437 -19.05 -12.15 1.92
N ALA A 438 -18.23 -12.48 2.92
CA ALA A 438 -17.51 -13.75 2.99
C ALA A 438 -18.40 -14.99 2.83
N PRO A 439 -19.49 -15.20 3.59
CA PRO A 439 -20.36 -16.37 3.43
C PRO A 439 -21.11 -16.37 2.09
N PHE A 440 -21.52 -15.22 1.54
CA PHE A 440 -22.12 -15.17 0.20
C PHE A 440 -21.11 -15.58 -0.88
N MET A 441 -19.87 -15.14 -0.73
CA MET A 441 -18.79 -15.52 -1.63
C MET A 441 -18.46 -17.02 -1.46
N VAL A 442 -18.35 -17.52 -0.22
CA VAL A 442 -18.13 -18.95 0.05
C VAL A 442 -19.29 -19.80 -0.50
N ALA A 443 -20.54 -19.37 -0.33
CA ALA A 443 -21.70 -20.05 -0.90
C ALA A 443 -21.69 -19.98 -2.44
N ALA A 444 -21.36 -18.84 -3.04
CA ALA A 444 -21.18 -18.72 -4.48
C ALA A 444 -20.07 -19.65 -5.00
N ALA A 445 -18.96 -19.79 -4.25
CA ALA A 445 -17.90 -20.75 -4.54
C ALA A 445 -18.31 -22.22 -4.32
N TRP A 446 -19.39 -22.45 -3.56
CA TRP A 446 -19.96 -23.78 -3.30
C TRP A 446 -20.96 -24.19 -4.38
N PHE A 447 -21.70 -23.23 -4.94
CA PHE A 447 -22.70 -23.48 -5.99
C PHE A 447 -22.15 -23.34 -7.41
N GLU A 448 -21.06 -22.59 -7.58
CA GLU A 448 -20.37 -22.49 -8.87
C GLU A 448 -18.96 -23.06 -8.75
N GLU A 449 -18.65 -24.02 -9.62
CA GLU A 449 -17.34 -24.67 -9.72
C GLU A 449 -16.25 -23.76 -10.32
N GLY A 450 -16.55 -22.48 -10.54
CA GLY A 450 -15.62 -21.51 -11.09
C GLY A 450 -14.47 -21.15 -10.15
N PHE A 451 -13.24 -21.54 -10.50
CA PHE A 451 -12.01 -21.11 -9.83
C PHE A 451 -11.90 -19.58 -9.66
N GLN A 452 -12.44 -18.77 -10.58
CA GLN A 452 -12.50 -17.30 -10.44
C GLN A 452 -13.31 -16.86 -9.22
N ILE A 453 -14.40 -17.55 -8.93
CA ILE A 453 -15.24 -17.27 -7.78
C ILE A 453 -14.45 -17.65 -6.53
N ARG A 454 -13.84 -18.83 -6.48
CA ARG A 454 -12.95 -19.26 -5.37
C ARG A 454 -11.82 -18.27 -5.11
N LEU A 455 -11.17 -17.73 -6.15
CA LEU A 455 -10.13 -16.70 -6.02
C LEU A 455 -10.69 -15.36 -5.51
N GLY A 456 -11.87 -14.95 -6.00
CA GLY A 456 -12.61 -13.81 -5.48
C GLY A 456 -12.93 -13.97 -4.00
N CYS A 457 -13.38 -15.17 -3.59
CA CYS A 457 -13.62 -15.53 -2.20
C CYS A 457 -12.36 -15.40 -1.36
N ALA A 458 -11.23 -15.92 -1.85
CA ALA A 458 -9.95 -15.82 -1.15
C ALA A 458 -9.55 -14.35 -0.92
N PHE A 459 -9.70 -13.46 -1.91
CA PHE A 459 -9.41 -12.04 -1.72
C PHE A 459 -10.35 -11.36 -0.72
N VAL A 460 -11.65 -11.69 -0.76
CA VAL A 460 -12.62 -11.17 0.20
C VAL A 460 -12.29 -11.66 1.60
N LEU A 461 -11.98 -12.95 1.79
CA LEU A 461 -11.59 -13.54 3.06
C LEU A 461 -10.31 -12.89 3.61
N ILE A 462 -9.25 -12.75 2.80
CA ILE A 462 -8.02 -12.06 3.20
C ILE A 462 -8.33 -10.61 3.58
N GLY A 463 -9.13 -9.91 2.78
CA GLY A 463 -9.58 -8.55 3.07
C GLY A 463 -10.30 -8.46 4.42
N THR A 464 -11.21 -9.40 4.70
CA THR A 464 -11.96 -9.50 5.96
C THR A 464 -11.02 -9.74 7.13
N VAL A 465 -10.07 -10.67 7.01
CA VAL A 465 -9.09 -10.98 8.06
C VAL A 465 -8.20 -9.77 8.34
N VAL A 466 -7.64 -9.13 7.31
CA VAL A 466 -6.78 -7.93 7.47
C VAL A 466 -7.56 -6.79 8.13
N ASN A 467 -8.79 -6.54 7.70
CA ASN A 467 -9.65 -5.52 8.31
C ASN A 467 -10.04 -5.88 9.75
N GLY A 468 -10.27 -7.16 10.05
CA GLY A 468 -10.52 -7.66 11.40
C GLY A 468 -9.34 -7.46 12.33
N ILE A 469 -8.13 -7.84 11.90
CA ILE A 469 -6.88 -7.60 12.66
C ILE A 469 -6.69 -6.10 12.89
N ARG A 470 -6.88 -5.27 11.86
CA ARG A 470 -6.77 -3.80 11.99
C ARG A 470 -7.79 -3.24 12.96
N PHE A 471 -9.04 -3.69 12.88
CA PHE A 471 -10.12 -3.30 13.79
C PHE A 471 -9.77 -3.67 15.24
N VAL A 472 -9.32 -4.90 15.49
CA VAL A 472 -8.99 -5.38 16.84
C VAL A 472 -7.78 -4.64 17.42
N ARG A 473 -6.69 -4.50 16.63
CA ARG A 473 -5.41 -3.94 17.13
C ARG A 473 -5.39 -2.43 17.24
N SER A 474 -6.09 -1.72 16.36
CA SER A 474 -6.01 -0.25 16.29
C SER A 474 -7.36 0.43 16.42
N GLY A 475 -8.41 -0.10 15.78
CA GLY A 475 -9.72 0.54 15.73
C GLY A 475 -10.47 0.53 17.05
N ARG A 476 -10.63 -0.65 17.65
CA ARG A 476 -11.39 -0.84 18.91
C ARG A 476 -10.74 -0.11 20.09
N PRO A 477 -9.40 -0.18 20.31
CA PRO A 477 -8.77 0.58 21.38
C PRO A 477 -8.93 2.10 21.19
N ALA A 478 -8.71 2.61 19.98
CA ALA A 478 -8.88 4.03 19.68
C ALA A 478 -10.32 4.52 19.93
N VAL A 479 -11.33 3.77 19.48
CA VAL A 479 -12.73 4.17 19.71
C VAL A 479 -13.15 4.03 21.17
N ARG A 480 -12.62 3.05 21.92
CA ARG A 480 -12.84 2.97 23.37
C ARG A 480 -12.26 4.17 24.10
N LEU A 481 -11.07 4.60 23.70
CA LEU A 481 -10.42 5.79 24.23
C LEU A 481 -11.24 7.05 23.92
N PHE A 482 -11.69 7.21 22.67
CA PHE A 482 -12.60 8.29 22.28
C PHE A 482 -13.93 8.28 23.02
N ALA A 483 -14.54 7.12 23.22
CA ALA A 483 -15.80 7.01 23.96
C ALA A 483 -15.61 7.39 25.45
N ARG A 484 -14.50 6.95 26.06
CA ARG A 484 -14.14 7.32 27.44
C ARG A 484 -13.89 8.82 27.57
N ALA A 485 -13.07 9.37 26.68
CA ALA A 485 -12.74 10.79 26.64
C ALA A 485 -13.99 11.66 26.45
N ALA A 486 -14.93 11.24 25.60
CA ALA A 486 -16.18 11.96 25.40
C ALA A 486 -17.11 11.88 26.64
N ALA A 487 -17.10 10.74 27.35
CA ALA A 487 -17.86 10.50 28.57
C ALA A 487 -17.25 11.14 29.83
N ALA A 488 -16.03 11.67 29.76
CA ALA A 488 -15.34 12.25 30.90
C ALA A 488 -16.22 13.33 31.58
N PRO A 489 -16.36 13.31 32.92
CA PRO A 489 -17.38 14.08 33.63
C PRO A 489 -17.13 15.58 33.64
N VAL A 490 -15.88 16.02 33.56
CA VAL A 490 -15.48 17.43 33.70
C VAL A 490 -15.39 18.10 32.32
N PRO A 491 -16.40 18.86 31.87
CA PRO A 491 -16.25 19.73 30.71
C PRO A 491 -15.35 20.91 31.05
N VAL A 492 -14.43 21.24 30.14
CA VAL A 492 -13.72 22.51 30.19
C VAL A 492 -14.30 23.42 29.10
N PRO A 493 -15.08 24.45 29.45
CA PRO A 493 -15.65 25.35 28.46
C PRO A 493 -14.53 26.14 27.79
N LYS A 494 -14.62 26.29 26.46
CA LYS A 494 -13.68 27.03 25.62
C LYS A 494 -14.42 27.75 24.49
N ARG A 495 -13.75 28.70 23.85
CA ARG A 495 -14.20 29.28 22.58
C ARG A 495 -13.47 28.62 21.43
N TYR A 496 -14.05 28.66 20.24
CA TYR A 496 -13.40 28.09 19.07
C TYR A 496 -13.53 28.93 17.81
N VAL A 497 -12.60 28.67 16.89
CA VAL A 497 -12.64 29.12 15.51
C VAL A 497 -12.34 27.94 14.59
N LEU A 498 -13.21 27.71 13.60
CA LEU A 498 -13.06 26.69 12.58
C LEU A 498 -12.26 27.23 11.39
N LEU A 499 -11.07 26.69 11.18
CA LEU A 499 -10.10 27.11 10.18
C LEU A 499 -10.02 26.11 9.01
N GLY A 500 -9.98 26.66 7.80
CA GLY A 500 -9.70 25.89 6.59
C GLY A 500 -8.20 25.79 6.34
N HIS A 501 -7.70 24.61 6.00
CA HIS A 501 -6.32 24.48 5.52
C HIS A 501 -6.28 24.38 4.00
N GLN A 502 -5.54 25.29 3.35
CA GLN A 502 -5.32 25.23 1.90
C GLN A 502 -4.51 23.97 1.53
N GLY A 503 -5.21 22.85 1.28
CA GLY A 503 -4.59 21.57 0.90
C GLY A 503 -5.07 20.34 1.65
N SER A 504 -5.77 20.53 2.77
CA SER A 504 -6.44 19.43 3.48
C SER A 504 -7.94 19.61 3.31
N SER A 505 -8.64 18.53 3.00
CA SER A 505 -10.10 18.50 3.02
C SER A 505 -10.67 18.49 4.44
N ALA A 506 -9.84 18.23 5.44
CA ALA A 506 -10.23 18.23 6.84
C ALA A 506 -9.93 19.61 7.47
N PRO A 507 -10.93 20.26 8.11
CA PRO A 507 -10.76 21.53 8.80
C PRO A 507 -10.10 21.34 10.17
N PHE A 508 -9.61 22.45 10.70
CA PHE A 508 -8.98 22.55 12.00
C PHE A 508 -9.83 23.41 12.92
N LEU A 509 -9.83 23.07 14.20
CA LEU A 509 -10.52 23.80 15.24
C LEU A 509 -9.45 24.40 16.16
N ALA A 510 -9.35 25.72 16.17
CA ALA A 510 -8.51 26.47 17.10
C ALA A 510 -9.32 26.74 18.37
N VAL A 511 -8.75 26.39 19.52
CA VAL A 511 -9.39 26.49 20.84
C VAL A 511 -8.81 27.67 21.60
N PHE A 512 -9.66 28.41 22.32
CA PHE A 512 -9.35 29.63 23.04
C PHE A 512 -9.95 29.60 24.47
N PRO A 513 -9.45 30.42 25.40
CA PRO A 513 -10.05 30.57 26.72
C PRO A 513 -11.55 30.91 26.64
N ALA A 514 -12.35 30.37 27.57
CA ALA A 514 -13.80 30.57 27.58
C ALA A 514 -14.23 32.04 27.75
N HIS A 515 -13.51 32.79 28.58
CA HIS A 515 -13.90 34.13 29.04
C HIS A 515 -12.99 35.27 28.58
N GLY A 516 -12.10 35.05 27.62
CA GLY A 516 -11.20 36.12 27.21
C GLY A 516 -11.68 36.95 26.02
N GLY A 517 -10.79 37.80 25.53
CA GLY A 517 -11.11 38.88 24.58
C GLY A 517 -10.89 38.51 23.11
N PRO A 518 -11.06 39.48 22.19
CA PRO A 518 -10.67 39.34 20.78
C PRO A 518 -9.15 39.14 20.60
N ASP A 519 -8.35 39.56 21.58
CA ASP A 519 -6.89 39.50 21.55
C ASP A 519 -6.30 38.22 22.15
N ASP A 520 -7.16 37.30 22.61
CA ASP A 520 -6.72 36.02 23.16
C ASP A 520 -5.94 35.19 22.13
N ARG A 521 -4.89 34.53 22.61
CA ARG A 521 -4.14 33.55 21.83
C ARG A 521 -4.80 32.17 21.87
N PRO A 522 -4.67 31.35 20.81
CA PRO A 522 -5.17 29.99 20.83
C PRO A 522 -4.38 29.13 21.84
N GLU A 523 -5.09 28.33 22.63
CA GLU A 523 -4.54 27.38 23.60
C GLU A 523 -4.25 26.00 22.96
N GLY A 524 -4.84 25.71 21.81
CA GLY A 524 -4.58 24.48 21.09
C GLY A 524 -5.28 24.35 19.75
N LEU A 525 -4.87 23.34 18.98
CA LEU A 525 -5.40 23.03 17.66
C LEU A 525 -5.85 21.56 17.61
N LEU A 526 -7.02 21.34 17.02
CA LEU A 526 -7.57 20.00 16.82
C LEU A 526 -8.04 19.82 15.39
N ARG A 527 -7.58 18.78 14.71
CA ARG A 527 -8.05 18.45 13.36
C ARG A 527 -9.32 17.61 13.45
N LEU A 528 -10.38 18.02 12.74
CA LEU A 528 -11.66 17.32 12.79
C LEU A 528 -11.88 16.41 11.58
N LEU A 529 -12.68 15.36 11.78
CA LEU A 529 -13.21 14.58 10.66
C LEU A 529 -14.14 15.46 9.80
N PRO A 530 -14.03 15.43 8.46
CA PRO A 530 -14.71 16.37 7.55
C PRO A 530 -16.24 16.25 7.53
N TYR A 531 -16.79 15.29 8.24
CA TYR A 531 -18.19 14.90 8.20
C TYR A 531 -19.00 15.35 9.41
N ASN A 532 -18.35 15.93 10.41
CA ASN A 532 -18.93 16.30 11.68
C ASN A 532 -18.35 17.66 12.12
N LEU A 533 -18.88 18.72 11.52
CA LEU A 533 -18.44 20.10 11.74
C LEU A 533 -19.51 20.87 12.52
N PRO A 534 -19.12 21.85 13.34
CA PRO A 534 -20.07 22.69 14.05
C PRO A 534 -20.94 23.52 13.08
N ASP A 535 -22.12 23.92 13.54
CA ASP A 535 -23.08 24.65 12.72
C ASP A 535 -22.62 26.11 12.52
N ALA A 536 -21.94 26.70 13.50
CA ALA A 536 -21.26 27.98 13.37
C ALA A 536 -19.75 27.79 13.15
N PRO A 537 -19.08 28.68 12.40
CA PRO A 537 -17.63 28.62 12.27
C PRO A 537 -16.88 29.16 13.49
N THR A 538 -17.56 29.90 14.37
CA THR A 538 -17.07 30.37 15.65
C THR A 538 -18.14 30.11 16.71
N GLY A 539 -17.73 29.89 17.95
CA GLY A 539 -18.68 29.66 19.03
C GLY A 539 -18.02 29.19 20.31
N SER A 540 -18.81 28.61 21.21
CA SER A 540 -18.34 27.91 22.40
C SER A 540 -18.32 26.40 22.19
N LEU A 541 -17.39 25.74 22.85
CA LEU A 541 -17.32 24.28 22.90
C LEU A 541 -16.90 23.80 24.29
N GLU A 542 -17.12 22.52 24.56
CA GLU A 542 -16.56 21.83 25.73
C GLU A 542 -15.41 20.93 25.28
N LEU A 543 -14.25 21.04 25.95
CA LEU A 543 -13.21 20.01 25.89
C LEU A 543 -13.48 18.95 26.95
N ARG A 544 -13.28 17.68 26.61
CA ARG A 544 -13.39 16.53 27.52
C ARG A 544 -12.27 15.52 27.26
N GLY A 545 -11.98 14.69 28.25
CA GLY A 545 -10.98 13.63 28.14
C GLY A 545 -9.53 14.10 28.23
N TRP A 546 -9.27 15.31 28.75
CA TRP A 546 -7.91 15.83 28.87
C TRP A 546 -6.97 14.95 29.73
N LEU A 547 -7.53 14.13 30.63
CA LEU A 547 -6.78 13.18 31.46
C LEU A 547 -6.53 11.84 30.76
N ASP A 548 -7.20 11.56 29.65
CA ASP A 548 -6.99 10.32 28.88
C ASP A 548 -5.77 10.52 27.97
N LEU A 549 -4.70 9.76 28.21
CA LEU A 549 -3.47 9.85 27.43
C LEU A 549 -3.42 8.75 26.37
N ALA A 550 -2.92 9.10 25.19
CA ALA A 550 -2.55 8.15 24.15
C ALA A 550 -1.29 7.37 24.57
N VAL A 551 -0.92 6.36 23.76
CA VAL A 551 0.27 5.52 24.02
C VAL A 551 1.57 6.35 24.05
N ASP A 552 1.59 7.48 23.35
CA ASP A 552 2.72 8.42 23.34
C ASP A 552 2.64 9.49 24.44
N GLY A 553 1.68 9.39 25.36
CA GLY A 553 1.48 10.34 26.45
C GLY A 553 0.72 11.60 26.07
N SER A 554 0.32 11.79 24.81
CA SER A 554 -0.43 12.98 24.39
C SER A 554 -1.90 12.91 24.85
N PRO A 555 -2.53 14.03 25.24
CA PRO A 555 -3.92 14.03 25.66
C PRO A 555 -4.86 13.74 24.49
N VAL A 556 -5.87 12.90 24.75
CA VAL A 556 -6.93 12.56 23.80
C VAL A 556 -8.15 13.41 24.10
N VAL A 557 -8.14 14.61 23.52
CA VAL A 557 -9.20 15.59 23.74
C VAL A 557 -10.35 15.39 22.77
N MET A 558 -11.56 15.32 23.31
CA MET A 558 -12.81 15.31 22.56
C MET A 558 -13.47 16.66 22.69
N THR A 559 -14.02 17.16 21.59
CA THR A 559 -14.66 18.47 21.56
C THR A 559 -16.16 18.31 21.41
N ARG A 560 -16.95 19.18 22.05
CA ARG A 560 -18.40 19.22 21.90
C ARG A 560 -18.84 20.64 21.59
N ALA A 561 -19.46 20.86 20.43
CA ALA A 561 -20.03 22.14 20.05
C ALA A 561 -21.50 21.94 19.70
N ASP A 562 -22.37 22.89 20.07
CA ASP A 562 -23.81 22.84 19.76
C ASP A 562 -24.50 21.55 20.24
N GLY A 563 -24.06 21.02 21.39
CA GLY A 563 -24.56 19.75 21.93
C GLY A 563 -24.09 18.50 21.15
N ARG A 564 -23.27 18.62 20.11
CA ARG A 564 -22.77 17.49 19.30
C ARG A 564 -21.29 17.21 19.59
N ALA A 565 -20.95 15.95 19.78
CA ALA A 565 -19.54 15.54 19.86
C ALA A 565 -18.89 15.71 18.49
N LEU A 566 -17.72 16.34 18.42
CA LEU A 566 -16.90 16.50 17.23
C LEU A 566 -15.71 15.54 17.35
N TRP A 567 -15.57 14.66 16.36
CA TRP A 567 -14.60 13.56 16.41
C TRP A 567 -13.25 14.00 15.81
N PRO A 568 -12.15 13.92 16.58
CA PRO A 568 -10.84 14.30 16.08
C PRO A 568 -10.30 13.30 15.06
N MET A 569 -9.53 13.79 14.10
CA MET A 569 -8.77 12.99 13.15
C MET A 569 -7.34 12.71 13.66
N ASP A 570 -6.76 13.70 14.35
CA ASP A 570 -5.40 13.69 14.89
C ASP A 570 -5.44 14.08 16.38
N LEU A 571 -4.33 13.91 17.12
CA LEU A 571 -4.22 14.28 18.53
C LEU A 571 -4.33 15.80 18.74
N TYR A 572 -4.70 16.20 19.96
CA TYR A 572 -4.76 17.61 20.35
C TYR A 572 -3.36 18.20 20.42
N LEU A 573 -3.13 19.32 19.73
CA LEU A 573 -1.87 20.04 19.75
C LEU A 573 -1.98 21.21 20.72
N GLU A 574 -1.34 21.09 21.88
CA GLU A 574 -1.29 22.16 22.89
C GLU A 574 -0.42 23.34 22.44
N ALA A 575 -0.82 24.54 22.84
CA ALA A 575 0.00 25.73 22.69
C ALA A 575 1.38 25.54 23.32
N GLY A 576 2.41 26.08 22.66
CA GLY A 576 3.81 25.89 23.07
C GLY A 576 4.47 24.63 22.51
N THR A 577 3.72 23.67 21.98
CA THR A 577 4.33 22.55 21.24
C THR A 577 4.87 23.03 19.88
N PRO A 578 6.02 22.50 19.39
CA PRO A 578 6.56 22.89 18.09
C PRO A 578 5.57 22.65 16.94
N GLY A 579 4.81 21.55 17.01
CA GLY A 579 3.78 21.21 16.02
C GLY A 579 2.59 22.17 16.00
N PHE A 580 2.25 22.78 17.15
CA PHE A 580 1.19 23.79 17.24
C PHE A 580 1.57 25.07 16.51
N ASN A 581 2.73 25.67 16.82
CA ASN A 581 3.15 26.96 16.23
C ASN A 581 3.29 26.85 14.71
N ALA A 582 3.95 25.79 14.27
CA ALA A 582 4.08 25.38 12.88
C ALA A 582 2.74 25.32 12.13
N LEU A 583 1.75 24.64 12.73
CA LEU A 583 0.45 24.48 12.13
C LEU A 583 -0.34 25.79 12.14
N LEU A 584 -0.25 26.56 13.23
CA LEU A 584 -0.91 27.84 13.39
C LEU A 584 -0.45 28.85 12.33
N GLU A 585 0.87 28.93 12.09
CA GLU A 585 1.46 29.79 11.06
C GLU A 585 0.98 29.41 9.65
N ARG A 586 0.78 28.11 9.39
CA ARG A 586 0.24 27.65 8.10
C ARG A 586 -1.26 27.90 7.93
N LEU A 587 -2.01 27.87 9.03
CA LEU A 587 -3.45 28.14 9.03
C LEU A 587 -3.73 29.63 8.95
N ALA A 588 -2.86 30.43 9.56
CA ALA A 588 -2.94 31.88 9.55
C ALA A 588 -1.56 32.49 9.26
N PRO A 589 -1.11 32.46 7.99
CA PRO A 589 0.15 33.10 7.61
C PRO A 589 0.09 34.58 7.98
N PRO A 590 1.16 35.17 8.52
CA PRO A 590 1.19 36.59 8.89
C PRO A 590 0.70 37.39 7.68
N SER A 591 -0.27 38.28 7.93
CA SER A 591 -0.72 39.20 6.88
C SER A 591 0.52 39.90 6.37
N ALA A 592 0.82 39.77 5.07
CA ALA A 592 1.91 40.54 4.48
C ALA A 592 1.69 42.00 4.91
N PRO A 593 2.72 42.70 5.43
CA PRO A 593 2.56 44.09 5.84
C PRO A 593 1.90 44.81 4.68
N SER A 594 0.71 45.37 4.94
CA SER A 594 -0.03 46.14 3.96
C SER A 594 0.98 47.05 3.30
N ALA A 595 1.23 46.88 2.00
CA ALA A 595 2.20 47.69 1.30
C ALA A 595 1.92 49.14 1.70
N PRO A 596 2.91 49.89 2.23
CA PRO A 596 2.68 51.18 2.84
C PRO A 596 1.80 51.97 1.87
N SER A 597 0.58 52.28 2.33
CA SER A 597 -0.38 53.05 1.55
C SER A 597 0.38 54.23 0.99
N ALA A 598 0.52 54.26 -0.33
CA ALA A 598 1.26 55.30 -1.01
C ALA A 598 0.80 56.65 -0.44
N PRO A 599 1.73 57.54 -0.06
CA PRO A 599 1.37 58.79 0.58
C PRO A 599 0.32 59.51 -0.28
N PRO A 600 -0.77 60.04 0.31
CA PRO A 600 -1.91 60.59 -0.43
C PRO A 600 -1.61 61.84 -1.29
N ASP A 601 -0.36 62.31 -1.37
CA ASP A 601 -0.01 63.58 -2.02
C ASP A 601 1.03 63.41 -3.14
N SER A 602 0.74 62.59 -4.15
CA SER A 602 1.38 62.75 -5.46
C SER A 602 0.43 63.55 -6.37
N PRO A 603 0.70 64.83 -6.65
CA PRO A 603 -0.12 65.63 -7.55
C PRO A 603 -0.20 64.94 -8.91
N THR A 604 -1.42 64.88 -9.42
CA THR A 604 -1.76 64.35 -10.74
C THR A 604 -0.85 65.00 -11.79
N PRO A 605 -0.08 64.23 -12.58
CA PRO A 605 0.63 64.80 -13.71
C PRO A 605 -0.38 65.29 -14.74
N PRO A 606 -0.18 66.49 -15.34
CA PRO A 606 -1.09 67.02 -16.33
C PRO A 606 -1.08 66.16 -17.60
N ASP A 607 -2.29 65.88 -18.10
CA ASP A 607 -2.65 65.50 -19.46
C ASP A 607 -1.59 64.74 -20.28
N SER A 608 -1.68 63.41 -20.22
CA SER A 608 -1.18 62.59 -21.33
C SER A 608 -2.18 62.66 -22.50
N PRO A 609 -1.70 62.88 -23.74
CA PRO A 609 -2.54 63.11 -24.89
C PRO A 609 -3.34 61.86 -25.28
N VAL A 610 -4.62 62.08 -25.57
CA VAL A 610 -5.58 61.11 -26.11
C VAL A 610 -4.99 60.46 -27.38
N PRO A 611 -4.89 59.11 -27.45
CA PRO A 611 -4.46 58.45 -28.67
C PRO A 611 -5.55 58.60 -29.76
N PRO A 612 -5.16 58.77 -31.04
CA PRO A 612 -6.09 58.97 -32.14
C PRO A 612 -6.98 57.74 -32.35
N VAL A 613 -8.28 57.98 -32.44
CA VAL A 613 -9.30 56.99 -32.79
C VAL A 613 -9.10 56.59 -34.25
N THR A 614 -8.69 55.34 -34.47
CA THR A 614 -8.66 54.73 -35.80
C THR A 614 -10.10 54.33 -36.19
N PRO A 615 -10.65 54.81 -37.32
CA PRO A 615 -11.96 54.35 -37.79
C PRO A 615 -11.86 52.91 -38.31
N LEU A 616 -12.73 52.05 -37.80
CA LEU A 616 -12.96 50.70 -38.31
C LEU A 616 -13.58 50.78 -39.72
N ARG A 617 -13.00 50.00 -40.64
CA ARG A 617 -13.57 49.66 -41.94
C ARG A 617 -14.23 48.29 -41.88
#